data_AF-A6TRC0-F1
#
_entry.id   AF-A6TRC0-F1
#
_cell.length_a   1.000
_cell.length_b   1.000
_cell.length_c   1.000
_cell.angle_alpha   90.00
_cell.angle_beta   90.00
_cell.angle_gamma   90.00
#
_symmetry.space_group_name_H-M   'P 1'
#
loop_
_entity.id
_entity.type
_entity.pdbx_description
1 polymer ?
#
loop_
_entity_poly.entity_id
_entity_poly.type
_entity_poly.pdbx_seq_one_letter_code
_entity_poly.pdbx_strand_id
1 'polypeptide(L)'
;MRKITRTLTKTLYIAHDGKEFTDEDDCIYYEQEKEQEKMEKEVEKKLGIETQANFPSMLSFRHKHEYKLFLIKDEKDLDLFTKVYEYWFTNLEEYWEVNKETFTYPDVLCILDFPQGGDEHRLYKINQLCRQFNDFVDEICVKVERKL
;
A
#
# COMPACT_ATOMS: atom_id res chain seq x y z
N MET A 1 -38.92 31.88 39.56
CA MET A 1 -38.23 30.70 38.99
C MET A 1 -36.79 30.68 39.48
N ARG A 2 -36.35 29.63 40.19
CA ARG A 2 -34.94 29.47 40.55
C ARG A 2 -34.18 28.96 39.33
N LYS A 3 -33.12 29.67 38.93
CA LYS A 3 -32.17 29.22 37.90
C LYS A 3 -31.35 28.08 38.50
N ILE A 4 -31.39 26.91 37.87
CA ILE A 4 -30.50 25.79 38.19
C ILE A 4 -29.39 25.82 37.13
N THR A 5 -28.15 26.09 37.55
CA THR A 5 -26.98 26.01 36.69
C THR A 5 -26.37 24.63 36.83
N ARG A 6 -26.21 23.91 35.71
CA ARG A 6 -25.48 22.64 35.64
C ARG A 6 -24.16 22.87 34.94
N THR A 7 -23.06 22.53 35.59
CA THR A 7 -21.71 22.56 35.01
C THR A 7 -21.36 21.15 34.53
N LEU A 8 -21.01 21.01 33.26
CA LEU A 8 -20.53 19.77 32.66
C LEU A 8 -19.01 19.89 32.49
N THR A 9 -18.26 19.08 33.22
CA THR A 9 -16.81 18.94 33.03
C THR A 9 -16.59 17.84 31.99
N LYS A 10 -15.82 18.13 30.94
CA LYS A 10 -15.38 17.14 29.95
C LYS A 10 -13.85 17.16 29.87
N THR A 11 -13.25 16.00 29.73
CA THR A 11 -11.83 15.84 29.36
C THR A 11 -11.74 15.92 27.85
N LEU A 12 -10.75 16.66 27.33
CA LEU A 12 -10.43 16.73 25.91
C LEU A 12 -8.99 16.24 25.74
N TYR A 13 -8.77 15.42 24.71
CA TYR A 13 -7.48 14.93 24.29
C TYR A 13 -7.05 15.74 23.06
N ILE A 14 -5.80 16.20 23.02
CA ILE A 14 -5.32 17.12 21.98
C ILE A 14 -4.11 16.47 21.30
N ALA A 15 -4.22 16.24 19.99
CA ALA A 15 -3.15 15.78 19.13
C ALA A 15 -2.01 16.82 19.03
N HIS A 16 -0.82 16.40 18.61
CA HIS A 16 0.35 17.25 18.41
C HIS A 16 0.11 18.40 17.41
N ASP A 17 -0.82 18.21 16.46
CA ASP A 17 -1.24 19.24 15.50
C ASP A 17 -2.34 20.18 16.04
N GLY A 18 -2.80 19.97 17.27
CA GLY A 18 -3.84 20.75 17.93
C GLY A 18 -5.27 20.27 17.70
N LYS A 19 -5.49 19.14 17.02
CA LYS A 19 -6.82 18.58 16.84
C LYS A 19 -7.36 18.00 18.15
N GLU A 20 -8.60 18.34 18.48
CA GLU A 20 -9.24 17.92 19.74
C GLU A 20 -10.13 16.69 19.56
N PHE A 21 -10.10 15.80 20.56
CA PHE A 21 -10.86 14.57 20.63
C PHE A 21 -11.54 14.46 22.00
N THR A 22 -12.71 13.83 22.02
CA THR A 22 -13.44 13.55 23.28
C THR A 22 -13.15 12.17 23.85
N ASP A 23 -12.40 11.36 23.11
CA ASP A 23 -11.99 10.00 23.43
C ASP A 23 -10.46 9.87 23.24
N GLU A 24 -9.81 9.14 24.14
CA GLU A 24 -8.34 8.99 24.15
C GLU A 24 -7.87 8.07 23.03
N ASP A 25 -8.60 6.99 22.79
CA ASP A 25 -8.23 5.97 21.81
C ASP A 25 -8.33 6.55 20.39
N ASP A 26 -9.36 7.36 20.13
CA ASP A 26 -9.48 8.11 18.86
C ASP A 26 -8.30 9.06 18.62
N CYS A 27 -7.82 9.72 19.67
CA CYS A 27 -6.67 10.63 19.59
C CYS A 27 -5.37 9.86 19.30
N ILE A 28 -5.17 8.73 19.97
CA ILE A 28 -4.01 7.85 19.77
C ILE A 28 -4.02 7.27 18.35
N TYR A 29 -5.17 6.78 17.90
CA TYR A 29 -5.33 6.23 16.55
C TYR A 29 -5.01 7.27 15.48
N TYR A 30 -5.51 8.51 15.64
CA TYR A 30 -5.20 9.60 14.73
C TYR A 30 -3.70 9.91 14.63
N GLU A 31 -3.00 9.95 15.77
CA GLU A 31 -1.54 10.17 15.78
C GLU A 31 -0.80 9.04 15.06
N GLN A 32 -1.19 7.79 15.30
CA GLN A 32 -0.60 6.62 14.64
C GLN A 32 -0.81 6.65 13.11
N GLU A 33 -2.01 7.00 12.64
CA GLU A 33 -2.27 7.19 11.20
C GLU A 33 -1.38 8.29 10.60
N LYS A 34 -1.15 9.37 11.34
CA LYS A 34 -0.30 10.48 10.87
C LYS A 34 1.17 10.10 10.81
N GLU A 35 1.67 9.38 11.79
CA GLU A 35 3.03 8.84 11.77
C GLU A 35 3.22 7.88 10.59
N GLN A 36 2.23 7.01 10.36
CA GLN A 36 2.23 6.09 9.22
C GLN A 36 2.24 6.83 7.88
N GLU A 37 1.36 7.82 7.69
CA GLU A 37 1.29 8.65 6.48
C GLU A 37 2.65 9.35 6.21
N LYS A 38 3.34 9.78 7.26
CA LYS A 38 4.66 10.40 7.14
C LYS A 38 5.71 9.39 6.71
N MET A 39 5.75 8.21 7.33
CA MET A 39 6.69 7.14 6.95
C MET A 39 6.51 6.72 5.50
N GLU A 40 5.26 6.60 5.03
CA GLU A 40 4.97 6.28 3.64
C GLU A 40 5.53 7.30 2.65
N LYS A 41 5.29 8.58 2.90
CA LYS A 41 5.83 9.67 2.05
C LYS A 41 7.36 9.65 1.99
N GLU A 42 8.01 9.34 3.11
CA GLU A 42 9.47 9.22 3.14
C GLU A 42 9.97 8.03 2.32
N VAL A 43 9.29 6.88 2.41
CA VAL A 43 9.63 5.68 1.63
C VAL A 43 9.31 5.86 0.14
N GLU A 44 8.16 6.44 -0.21
CA GLU A 44 7.81 6.77 -1.59
C GLU A 44 8.84 7.72 -2.20
N LYS A 45 9.28 8.74 -1.47
CA LYS A 45 10.33 9.64 -1.96
C LYS A 45 11.67 8.93 -2.18
N LYS A 46 12.00 7.94 -1.34
CA LYS A 46 13.30 7.27 -1.36
C LYS A 46 13.37 6.11 -2.35
N LEU A 47 12.34 5.27 -2.37
CA LEU A 47 12.28 4.02 -3.12
C LEU A 47 11.29 4.09 -4.29
N GLY A 48 10.34 5.01 -4.23
CA GLY A 48 9.29 5.14 -5.23
C GLY A 48 9.84 5.51 -6.60
N ILE A 49 9.20 4.94 -7.62
CA ILE A 49 9.49 5.23 -9.02
C ILE A 49 8.37 6.12 -9.52
N GLU A 50 8.69 7.39 -9.78
CA GLU A 50 7.79 8.26 -10.52
C GLU A 50 7.72 7.75 -11.96
N THR A 51 6.61 7.09 -12.30
CA THR A 51 6.33 6.75 -13.70
C THR A 51 5.31 7.72 -14.23
N GLN A 52 5.55 8.25 -15.44
CA GLN A 52 4.52 8.95 -16.21
C GLN A 52 3.54 7.95 -16.87
N ALA A 53 3.60 6.69 -16.48
CA ALA A 53 2.80 5.64 -17.08
C ALA A 53 1.36 5.81 -16.58
N ASN A 54 0.55 6.53 -17.38
CA ASN A 54 -0.89 6.36 -17.38
C ASN A 54 -1.19 4.94 -17.85
N PHE A 55 -0.99 3.94 -16.99
CA PHE A 55 -1.50 2.61 -17.26
C PHE A 55 -3.02 2.73 -17.31
N PRO A 56 -3.67 2.43 -18.45
CA PRO A 56 -5.12 2.30 -18.45
C PRO A 56 -5.44 1.21 -17.43
N SER A 57 -6.20 1.56 -16.40
CA SER A 57 -6.73 0.62 -15.42
C SER A 57 -7.23 -0.62 -16.18
N MET A 58 -6.53 -1.75 -16.03
CA MET A 58 -6.90 -2.98 -16.74
C MET A 58 -8.22 -3.57 -16.21
N LEU A 59 -8.74 -3.02 -15.10
CA LEU A 59 -9.87 -3.57 -14.36
C LEU A 59 -11.09 -2.64 -14.30
N SER A 60 -10.97 -1.34 -14.58
CA SER A 60 -12.11 -0.41 -14.62
C SER A 60 -11.79 0.98 -15.21
N PHE A 61 -12.47 1.37 -16.28
CA PHE A 61 -12.43 2.75 -16.81
C PHE A 61 -13.05 3.80 -15.87
N ARG A 62 -13.75 3.39 -14.81
CA ARG A 62 -14.48 4.28 -13.89
C ARG A 62 -13.74 4.55 -12.58
N HIS A 63 -12.63 3.87 -12.33
CA HIS A 63 -11.88 3.98 -11.08
C HIS A 63 -10.40 4.26 -11.36
N LYS A 64 -9.85 5.23 -10.61
CA LYS A 64 -8.41 5.46 -10.54
C LYS A 64 -7.85 4.46 -9.53
N HIS A 65 -7.33 3.34 -10.01
CA HIS A 65 -6.47 2.51 -9.17
C HIS A 65 -5.14 3.25 -9.02
N GLU A 66 -4.67 3.40 -7.79
CA GLU A 66 -3.34 3.95 -7.55
C GLU A 66 -2.34 2.79 -7.56
N TYR A 67 -1.38 2.89 -8.47
CA TYR A 67 -0.25 1.97 -8.56
C TYR A 67 0.93 2.66 -7.89
N LYS A 68 1.51 2.02 -6.88
CA LYS A 68 2.76 2.48 -6.28
C LYS A 68 3.86 1.49 -6.65
N LEU A 69 4.92 2.00 -7.28
CA LEU A 69 6.05 1.22 -7.74
C LEU A 69 7.30 1.59 -6.94
N PHE A 70 8.04 0.59 -6.47
CA PHE A 70 9.21 0.78 -5.62
C PHE A 70 10.40 0.00 -6.17
N LEU A 71 11.53 0.67 -6.41
CA LEU A 71 12.77 0.02 -6.82
C LEU A 71 13.53 -0.45 -5.59
N ILE A 72 13.65 -1.76 -5.43
CA ILE A 72 14.37 -2.40 -4.34
C ILE A 72 15.75 -2.83 -4.85
N LYS A 73 16.80 -2.11 -4.45
CA LYS A 73 18.16 -2.35 -4.97
C LYS A 73 18.96 -3.34 -4.15
N ASP A 74 18.65 -3.43 -2.86
CA ASP A 74 19.31 -4.29 -1.89
C ASP A 74 18.38 -4.63 -0.72
N GLU A 75 18.89 -5.44 0.21
CA GLU A 75 18.14 -5.88 1.39
C GLU A 75 17.72 -4.72 2.32
N LYS A 76 18.49 -3.63 2.38
CA LYS A 76 18.14 -2.48 3.22
C LYS A 76 16.94 -1.73 2.66
N ASP A 77 16.83 -1.65 1.34
CA ASP A 77 15.65 -1.11 0.69
C ASP A 77 14.42 -2.00 0.95
N LEU A 78 14.59 -3.33 0.91
CA LEU A 78 13.50 -4.27 1.21
C LEU A 78 13.05 -4.18 2.67
N ASP A 79 13.99 -4.05 3.60
CA ASP A 79 13.69 -3.84 5.03
C ASP A 79 12.89 -2.57 5.27
N LEU A 80 13.31 -1.46 4.64
CA LEU A 80 12.62 -0.20 4.75
C LEU A 80 11.21 -0.29 4.15
N PHE A 81 11.07 -0.92 2.99
CA PHE A 81 9.77 -1.14 2.36
C PHE A 81 8.85 -1.96 3.26
N THR A 82 9.33 -3.11 3.73
CA THR A 82 8.53 -4.05 4.54
C THR A 82 8.10 -3.39 5.85
N LYS A 83 9.00 -2.69 6.54
CA LYS A 83 8.68 -2.01 7.80
C LYS A 83 7.52 -1.02 7.68
N VAL A 84 7.44 -0.29 6.57
CA VAL A 84 6.43 0.75 6.39
C VAL A 84 5.12 0.18 5.84
N TYR A 85 5.19 -0.80 4.95
CA TYR A 85 4.01 -1.34 4.30
C TYR A 85 3.49 -2.65 4.90
N GLU A 86 4.09 -3.17 5.98
CA GLU A 86 3.65 -4.41 6.66
C GLU A 86 2.14 -4.37 7.00
N TYR A 87 1.65 -3.22 7.45
CA TYR A 87 0.24 -3.06 7.84
C TYR A 87 -0.73 -3.23 6.65
N TRP A 88 -0.33 -2.83 5.43
CA TRP A 88 -1.14 -2.96 4.20
C TRP A 88 -1.37 -4.43 3.81
N PHE A 89 -0.58 -5.34 4.38
CA PHE A 89 -0.53 -6.75 3.98
C PHE A 89 -0.80 -7.70 5.15
N THR A 90 -1.34 -7.17 6.27
CA THR A 90 -1.63 -7.93 7.50
C THR A 90 -2.56 -9.13 7.29
N ASN A 91 -3.29 -9.19 6.17
CA ASN A 91 -4.18 -10.29 5.80
C ASN A 91 -3.65 -11.19 4.67
N LEU A 92 -2.43 -10.99 4.17
CA LEU A 92 -1.85 -11.85 3.12
C LEU A 92 -1.13 -13.04 3.77
N GLU A 93 -1.70 -14.22 3.61
CA GLU A 93 -1.19 -15.49 4.18
C GLU A 93 0.25 -15.85 3.73
N GLU A 94 0.82 -15.19 2.71
CA GLU A 94 2.17 -15.52 2.22
C GLU A 94 2.95 -14.27 1.78
N TYR A 95 3.84 -13.76 2.64
CA TYR A 95 4.84 -12.70 2.36
C TYR A 95 5.94 -13.13 1.36
N TRP A 96 5.64 -14.08 0.46
CA TRP A 96 6.63 -14.67 -0.44
C TRP A 96 7.27 -13.62 -1.37
N GLU A 97 6.51 -12.57 -1.71
CA GLU A 97 6.96 -11.46 -2.56
C GLU A 97 8.15 -10.70 -1.95
N VAL A 98 8.21 -10.64 -0.61
CA VAL A 98 9.24 -9.95 0.18
C VAL A 98 10.10 -10.91 1.00
N ASN A 99 10.02 -12.21 0.76
CA ASN A 99 10.87 -13.19 1.44
C ASN A 99 12.34 -13.01 1.02
N LYS A 100 13.16 -12.50 1.95
CA LYS A 100 14.58 -12.22 1.78
C LYS A 100 15.39 -13.39 1.22
N GLU A 101 15.07 -14.63 1.58
CA GLU A 101 15.81 -15.82 1.13
C GLU A 101 15.64 -16.09 -0.36
N THR A 102 14.52 -15.62 -0.93
CA THR A 102 14.14 -15.86 -2.33
C THR A 102 14.07 -14.58 -3.17
N PHE A 103 14.23 -13.42 -2.53
CA PHE A 103 14.21 -12.14 -3.22
C PHE A 103 15.45 -11.97 -4.09
N THR A 104 15.25 -11.60 -5.35
CA THR A 104 16.35 -11.33 -6.29
C THR A 104 16.49 -9.83 -6.45
N TYR A 105 17.66 -9.28 -6.13
CA TYR A 105 17.94 -7.85 -6.28
C TYR A 105 18.70 -7.55 -7.59
N PRO A 106 18.49 -6.38 -8.23
CA PRO A 106 17.41 -5.43 -7.96
C PRO A 106 16.07 -5.91 -8.55
N ASP A 107 14.95 -5.50 -7.95
CA ASP A 107 13.61 -5.75 -8.49
C ASP A 107 12.66 -4.60 -8.19
N VAL A 108 11.51 -4.60 -8.86
CA VAL A 108 10.45 -3.61 -8.65
C VAL A 108 9.27 -4.27 -7.96
N LEU A 109 8.91 -3.74 -6.79
CA LEU A 109 7.68 -4.09 -6.10
C LEU A 109 6.56 -3.15 -6.53
N CYS A 110 5.37 -3.71 -6.76
CA CYS A 110 4.17 -3.00 -7.13
C CYS A 110 3.07 -3.23 -6.10
N ILE A 111 2.60 -2.16 -5.47
CA ILE A 111 1.38 -2.16 -4.68
C ILE A 111 0.24 -1.71 -5.58
N LEU A 112 -0.80 -2.52 -5.64
CA LEU A 112 -2.04 -2.20 -6.35
C LEU A 112 -3.11 -1.86 -5.32
N ASP A 113 -3.50 -0.58 -5.28
CA ASP A 113 -4.52 -0.08 -4.38
C ASP A 113 -5.91 -0.14 -5.02
N PHE A 114 -6.87 -0.74 -4.32
CA PHE A 114 -8.26 -0.83 -4.73
C PHE A 114 -9.10 0.15 -3.91
N PRO A 115 -9.41 1.36 -4.42
CA PRO A 115 -10.10 2.41 -3.66
C PRO A 115 -11.53 2.06 -3.18
N GLN A 116 -12.06 0.87 -3.51
CA GLN A 116 -13.35 0.36 -3.03
C GLN A 116 -13.35 -1.14 -2.66
N GLY A 117 -12.21 -1.82 -2.70
CA GLY A 117 -12.11 -3.23 -2.29
C GLY A 117 -11.70 -3.26 -0.83
N GLY A 118 -12.58 -3.73 0.07
CA GLY A 118 -12.31 -3.77 1.52
C GLY A 118 -11.02 -4.52 1.83
N ASP A 119 -9.94 -3.77 2.06
CA ASP A 119 -8.60 -4.24 2.44
C ASP A 119 -7.91 -5.19 1.44
N GLU A 120 -8.35 -5.24 0.17
CA GLU A 120 -7.76 -6.15 -0.84
C GLU A 120 -6.53 -5.55 -1.52
N HIS A 121 -5.54 -5.09 -0.75
CA HIS A 121 -4.26 -4.68 -1.33
C HIS A 121 -3.49 -5.88 -1.86
N ARG A 122 -2.86 -5.71 -3.03
CA ARG A 122 -2.02 -6.77 -3.62
C ARG A 122 -0.62 -6.26 -3.88
N LEU A 123 0.34 -7.08 -3.51
CA LEU A 123 1.76 -6.88 -3.74
C LEU A 123 2.23 -7.82 -4.84
N TYR A 124 3.04 -7.30 -5.76
CA TYR A 124 3.59 -8.07 -6.86
C TYR A 124 5.06 -7.72 -7.10
N LYS A 125 5.90 -8.73 -7.40
CA LYS A 125 7.16 -8.52 -8.12
C LYS A 125 6.91 -8.35 -9.62
N ILE A 126 7.30 -7.21 -10.17
CA ILE A 126 7.13 -6.91 -11.60
C ILE A 126 7.83 -7.96 -12.48
N ASN A 127 9.01 -8.45 -12.08
CA ASN A 127 9.73 -9.45 -12.86
C ASN A 127 8.97 -10.78 -13.00
N GLN A 128 8.12 -11.13 -12.04
CA GLN A 128 7.35 -12.36 -12.04
C GLN A 128 6.10 -12.18 -12.87
N LEU A 129 5.42 -11.03 -12.74
CA LEU A 129 4.31 -10.66 -13.62
C LEU A 129 4.73 -10.68 -15.09
N CYS A 130 5.90 -10.11 -15.42
CA CYS A 130 6.43 -10.14 -16.78
C CYS A 130 6.72 -11.57 -17.28
N ARG A 131 7.29 -12.44 -16.41
CA ARG A 131 7.52 -13.85 -16.75
C ARG A 131 6.21 -14.58 -17.02
N GLN A 132 5.24 -14.47 -16.12
CA GLN A 132 3.92 -15.07 -16.29
C GLN A 132 3.21 -14.60 -17.57
N PHE A 133 3.31 -13.30 -17.88
CA PHE A 133 2.75 -12.75 -19.11
C PHE A 133 3.42 -13.34 -20.35
N ASN A 134 4.75 -13.40 -20.39
CA ASN A 134 5.49 -13.98 -21.52
C ASN A 134 5.15 -15.47 -21.70
N ASP A 135 5.15 -16.25 -20.62
CA ASP A 135 4.78 -17.67 -20.65
C ASP A 135 3.36 -17.86 -21.21
N PHE A 136 2.42 -16.99 -20.83
CA PHE A 136 1.05 -17.00 -21.34
C PHE A 136 0.97 -16.67 -22.84
N VAL A 137 1.71 -15.64 -23.30
CA VAL A 137 1.77 -15.28 -24.71
C VAL A 137 2.36 -16.43 -25.54
N ASP A 138 3.45 -17.04 -25.08
CA ASP A 138 4.08 -18.18 -25.74
C ASP A 138 3.12 -19.37 -25.87
N GLU A 139 2.36 -19.68 -24.82
CA GLU A 139 1.34 -20.73 -24.87
C GLU A 139 0.26 -20.46 -25.93
N ILE A 140 -0.22 -19.22 -26.02
CA ILE A 140 -1.20 -18.81 -27.04
C ILE A 140 -0.60 -18.95 -28.44
N CYS A 141 0.60 -18.43 -28.67
CA CYS A 141 1.28 -18.49 -29.95
C CYS A 141 1.43 -19.94 -30.44
N VAL A 142 1.91 -20.85 -29.58
CA VAL A 142 2.01 -22.28 -29.89
C VAL A 142 0.65 -22.89 -30.22
N LYS A 143 -0.42 -22.52 -29.50
CA LYS A 143 -1.78 -23.02 -29.77
C LYS A 143 -2.36 -22.49 -31.09
N VAL A 144 -2.00 -21.28 -31.51
CA VAL A 144 -2.40 -20.70 -32.80
C VAL A 144 -1.66 -21.37 -33.94
N GLU A 145 -0.34 -21.54 -33.82
CA GLU A 145 0.48 -22.21 -34.82
C GLU A 145 0.05 -23.66 -35.06
N ARG A 146 -0.40 -24.38 -34.02
CA ARG A 146 -0.92 -25.75 -34.15
C ARG A 146 -2.33 -25.85 -34.76
N LYS A 147 -3.05 -24.74 -34.88
CA LYS A 147 -4.38 -24.67 -35.52
C LYS A 147 -4.31 -24.22 -36.99
N LEU A 148 -3.14 -23.79 -37.46
CA LEU A 148 -2.80 -23.59 -38.87
C LEU A 148 -2.14 -24.85 -39.43
#